data_AF-A0A937T3A8-F1
#
_entry.id   AF-A0A937T3A8-F1
#
_cell.length_a   1.000
_cell.length_b   1.000
_cell.length_c   1.000
_cell.angle_alpha   90.00
_cell.angle_beta   90.00
_cell.angle_gamma   90.00
#
_symmetry.space_group_name_H-M   'P 1'
#
loop_
_entity.id
_entity.type
_entity.pdbx_description
1 polymer ?
#
loop_
_entity_poly.entity_id
_entity_poly.type
_entity_poly.pdbx_seq_one_letter_code
_entity_poly.pdbx_strand_id
1 'polypeptide(L)' 'MTNNEKKALFEGLKDTLTGARSIGYAAIGAELGMSEGAVKVAAHRMRRRYRALLREEIAQTVASSDEIGDEIRYLLSCL' A
#
# COMPACT_ATOMS: atom_id res chain seq x y z
N MET A 1 1.30 18.49 -5.02
CA MET A 1 0.51 17.27 -5.27
C MET A 1 -0.92 17.48 -4.79
N THR A 2 -1.87 17.67 -5.70
CA THR A 2 -3.30 17.87 -5.43
C THR A 2 -3.96 16.58 -4.93
N ASN A 3 -5.18 16.64 -4.39
CA ASN A 3 -5.92 15.43 -4.00
C ASN A 3 -6.22 14.51 -5.20
N ASN A 4 -6.39 15.08 -6.40
CA ASN A 4 -6.64 14.29 -7.60
C ASN A 4 -5.38 13.53 -8.05
N GLU A 5 -4.21 14.17 -8.00
CA GLU A 5 -2.91 13.53 -8.27
C GLU A 5 -2.60 12.43 -7.25
N LYS A 6 -2.91 12.66 -5.96
CA LYS A 6 -2.79 11.64 -4.92
C LYS A 6 -3.69 10.43 -5.17
N LYS A 7 -4.92 10.66 -5.63
CA LYS A 7 -5.87 9.60 -5.96
C LYS A 7 -5.37 8.77 -7.14
N ALA A 8 -4.95 9.41 -8.23
CA ALA A 8 -4.42 8.70 -9.40
C ALA A 8 -3.16 7.88 -9.06
N LEU A 9 -2.26 8.44 -8.24
CA LEU A 9 -1.09 7.73 -7.73
C LEU A 9 -1.47 6.53 -6.85
N PHE A 10 -2.52 6.65 -6.03
CA PHE A 10 -3.06 5.52 -5.26
C PHE A 10 -3.63 4.44 -6.17
N GLU A 11 -4.44 4.80 -7.17
CA GLU A 11 -5.01 3.82 -8.10
C GLU A 11 -3.93 3.01 -8.82
N GLY A 12 -2.84 3.65 -9.26
CA GLY A 12 -1.74 2.95 -9.92
C GLY A 12 -0.88 2.09 -8.98
N LEU A 13 -0.87 2.38 -7.68
CA LEU A 13 -0.01 1.70 -6.70
C LEU A 13 -0.76 0.75 -5.75
N LYS A 14 -2.09 0.76 -5.69
CA LYS A 14 -2.87 0.00 -4.71
C LYS A 14 -2.60 -1.51 -4.76
N ASP A 15 -2.43 -2.07 -5.95
CA ASP A 15 -2.18 -3.51 -6.13
C ASP A 15 -0.81 -3.91 -5.55
N THR A 16 0.13 -2.97 -5.48
CA THR A 16 1.45 -3.19 -4.90
C THR A 16 1.45 -3.34 -3.36
N LEU A 17 0.32 -3.04 -2.71
CA LEU A 17 0.15 -3.09 -1.26
C LEU A 17 -0.13 -4.49 -0.76
N THR A 18 -0.88 -5.28 -1.54
CA THR A 18 -1.26 -6.67 -1.23
C THR A 18 -0.38 -7.70 -1.94
N GLY A 19 0.62 -7.27 -2.72
CA GLY A 19 1.49 -8.17 -3.48
C GLY A 19 0.90 -8.61 -4.82
N ALA A 20 -0.25 -8.07 -5.21
CA ALA A 20 -0.82 -8.24 -6.53
C ALA A 20 0.04 -7.55 -7.61
N ARG A 21 -0.10 -8.01 -8.86
CA ARG A 21 0.64 -7.47 -10.00
C ARG A 21 0.19 -6.03 -10.25
N SER A 22 1.11 -5.07 -10.17
CA SER A 22 0.84 -3.68 -10.56
C SER A 22 1.24 -3.41 -12.01
N ILE A 23 0.71 -2.31 -12.55
CA ILE A 23 1.36 -1.60 -13.64
C ILE A 23 2.79 -1.21 -13.24
N GLY A 24 3.73 -1.29 -14.18
CA GLY A 24 5.13 -0.98 -13.90
C GLY A 24 5.30 0.48 -13.47
N TYR A 25 6.20 0.75 -12.52
CA TYR A 25 6.40 2.11 -11.98
C TYR A 25 6.73 3.16 -13.04
N ALA A 26 7.36 2.76 -14.16
CA ALA A 26 7.64 3.64 -15.29
C ALA A 26 6.36 4.11 -15.99
N ALA A 27 5.37 3.22 -16.17
CA ALA A 27 4.09 3.55 -16.80
C ALA A 27 3.28 4.51 -15.91
N ILE A 28 3.23 4.24 -14.60
CA ILE A 28 2.61 5.14 -13.61
C ILE A 28 3.29 6.51 -13.65
N GLY A 29 4.62 6.53 -13.75
CA GLY A 29 5.38 7.77 -13.84
C GLY A 29 5.03 8.59 -15.08
N ALA A 30 4.96 7.94 -16.25
CA ALA A 30 4.58 8.58 -17.50
C ALA A 30 3.17 9.18 -17.45
N GLU A 31 2.19 8.47 -16.89
CA GLU A 31 0.81 8.93 -16.77
C GLU A 31 0.67 10.13 -15.82
N LEU A 32 1.48 10.19 -14.76
CA LEU A 32 1.38 11.20 -13.70
C LEU A 32 2.42 12.34 -13.82
N GLY A 33 3.24 12.35 -14.87
CA GLY A 33 4.33 13.32 -15.02
C GLY A 33 5.40 13.19 -13.93
N MET A 34 5.61 11.99 -13.39
CA MET A 34 6.57 11.67 -12.34
C MET A 34 7.73 10.84 -12.90
N SER A 35 8.93 11.01 -12.34
CA SER A 35 10.01 10.06 -12.61
C SER A 35 9.71 8.70 -11.98
N GLU A 36 10.20 7.61 -12.58
CA GLU A 36 10.06 6.26 -12.02
C GLU A 36 10.61 6.19 -10.58
N GLY A 37 11.71 6.91 -10.30
CA GLY A 37 12.26 7.03 -8.95
C GLY A 37 11.31 7.68 -7.95
N ALA A 38 10.60 8.73 -8.36
CA ALA A 38 9.58 9.37 -7.53
C ALA A 38 8.40 8.42 -7.24
N VAL A 39 7.99 7.61 -8.22
CA VAL A 39 6.95 6.58 -8.05
C VAL A 39 7.42 5.50 -7.07
N LYS A 40 8.67 5.01 -7.18
CA LYS A 40 9.25 4.04 -6.22
C LYS A 40 9.23 4.56 -4.78
N VAL A 41 9.62 5.82 -4.58
CA VAL A 41 9.60 6.47 -3.26
C VAL A 41 8.17 6.61 -2.73
N ALA A 42 7.22 6.98 -3.60
CA ALA A 42 5.81 7.05 -3.24
C ALA A 42 5.25 5.67 -2.84
N ALA A 43 5.55 4.62 -3.61
CA ALA A 43 5.17 3.25 -3.32
C ALA A 43 5.72 2.78 -1.97
N HIS A 44 7.00 3.05 -1.68
CA HIS A 44 7.60 2.71 -0.40
C HIS A 44 6.87 3.41 0.77
N ARG A 45 6.60 4.71 0.64
CA ARG A 45 5.87 5.49 1.64
C ARG A 45 4.45 4.96 1.85
N MET A 46 3.76 4.63 0.77
CA MET A 46 2.39 4.12 0.78
C MET A 46 2.34 2.75 1.47
N ARG A 47 3.24 1.82 1.14
CA ARG A 47 3.35 0.52 1.82
C ARG A 47 3.61 0.66 3.31
N ARG A 48 4.50 1.58 3.71
CA ARG A 48 4.77 1.83 5.14
C ARG A 48 3.50 2.32 5.86
N ARG A 49 2.78 3.26 5.27
CA ARG A 49 1.52 3.77 5.83
C ARG A 49 0.43 2.71 5.87
N TYR A 50 0.25 1.95 4.79
CA TYR A 50 -0.70 0.85 4.71
C TYR A 50 -0.47 -0.18 5.82
N ARG A 51 0.79 -0.61 6.03
CA ARG A 51 1.11 -1.55 7.12
C ARG A 51 0.83 -1.02 8.51
N ALA A 52 1.02 0.29 8.73
CA ALA A 52 0.72 0.91 10.02
C ALA A 52 -0.79 0.93 10.27
N LEU A 53 -1.57 1.38 9.28
CA LEU A 53 -3.04 1.41 9.36
C LEU A 53 -3.62 0.00 9.49
N LEU A 54 -3.14 -0.96 8.70
CA LEU A 54 -3.60 -2.34 8.79
C LEU A 54 -3.36 -2.94 10.19
N ARG A 55 -2.21 -2.64 10.80
CA ARG A 55 -1.92 -3.06 12.19
C ARG A 55 -2.85 -2.39 13.20
N GLU A 56 -3.14 -1.12 13.02
CA GLU A 56 -4.03 -0.35 13.89
C GLU A 56 -5.46 -0.89 13.83
N GLU A 57 -5.98 -1.17 12.63
CA GLU A 57 -7.31 -1.76 12.45
C GLU A 57 -7.39 -3.18 13.04
N ILE A 58 -6.39 -4.02 12.79
CA ILE A 58 -6.34 -5.39 13.35
C ILE A 58 -6.22 -5.37 14.88
N ALA A 59 -5.48 -4.42 15.45
CA ALA A 59 -5.37 -4.27 16.90
C ALA A 59 -6.74 -4.02 17.58
N GLN A 60 -7.73 -3.50 16.84
CA GLN A 60 -9.08 -3.29 17.35
C GLN A 60 -9.95 -4.56 17.30
N THR A 61 -9.53 -5.60 16.58
CA THR A 61 -10.32 -6.83 16.38
C THR A 61 -9.79 -8.03 17.14
N VAL A 62 -8.51 -8.03 17.52
CA VAL A 62 -7.88 -9.12 18.27
C VAL A 62 -8.10 -8.98 19.77
N ALA A 63 -8.02 -10.11 20.50
CA ALA A 63 -8.18 -10.11 21.95
C ALA A 63 -6.95 -9.54 22.68
N SER A 64 -5.78 -9.62 22.05
CA SER A 64 -4.52 -9.13 22.61
C SER A 64 -3.56 -8.60 21.52
N SER A 65 -2.66 -7.68 21.88
CA SER A 65 -1.69 -7.12 20.93
C SER A 65 -0.72 -8.15 20.33
N ASP A 66 -0.52 -9.27 21.02
CA ASP A 66 0.41 -10.31 20.60
C ASP A 66 -0.12 -11.11 19.41
N GLU A 67 -1.45 -11.14 19.23
CA GLU A 67 -2.13 -11.80 18.11
C GLU A 67 -2.05 -11.03 16.79
N ILE A 68 -1.68 -9.74 16.80
CA ILE A 68 -1.66 -8.88 15.60
C ILE A 68 -0.80 -9.50 14.48
N GLY A 69 0.34 -10.08 14.84
CA GLY A 69 1.25 -10.69 13.88
C GLY A 69 0.67 -11.95 13.23
N ASP A 70 -0.07 -12.74 14.00
CA ASP A 70 -0.71 -13.97 13.54
C ASP A 70 -1.92 -13.64 12.66
N GLU A 71 -2.74 -12.69 13.07
CA GLU A 71 -3.91 -12.24 12.32
C GLU A 71 -3.51 -11.65 10.96
N ILE A 72 -2.46 -10.83 10.89
CA ILE A 72 -1.93 -10.33 9.61
C ILE A 72 -1.54 -11.48 8.68
N ARG A 73 -0.85 -12.51 9.20
CA ARG A 73 -0.42 -13.66 8.39
C ARG A 73 -1.62 -14.46 7.89
N TYR A 74 -2.63 -14.65 8.75
CA TYR A 74 -3.87 -15.31 8.38
C TYR A 74 -4.62 -14.55 7.28
N LEU A 75 -4.87 -13.25 7.45
CA LEU A 75 -5.57 -12.42 6.46
C LEU A 75 -4.85 -12.40 5.11
N LEU A 76 -3.52 -12.32 5.09
CA LEU A 76 -2.75 -12.37 3.85
C LEU A 76 -2.81 -13.74 3.16
N SER A 77 -3.08 -14.82 3.89
CA SER A 77 -3.23 -16.16 3.30
C SER A 77 -4.59 -16.38 2.63
N CYS A 78 -5.57 -15.51 2.90
CA CYS A 78 -6.92 -15.57 2.34
C CYS A 78 -7.11 -14.70 1.08
N LEU A 79 -6.08 -13.96 0.65
CA LEU A 79 -6.10 -13.04 -0.50
C LEU A 79 -5.40 -13.65 -1.72
#